data_AF-A0A0M4D2Z6-F1
#
_entry.id   AF-A0A0M4D2Z6-F1
#
_cell.length_a   1.000
_cell.length_b   1.000
_cell.length_c   1.000
_cell.angle_alpha   90.00
_cell.angle_beta   90.00
_cell.angle_gamma   90.00
#
_symmetry.space_group_name_H-M   'P 1'
#
loop_
_entity.id
_entity.type
_entity.pdbx_description
1 polymer ?
#
loop_
_entity_poly.entity_id
_entity_poly.type
_entity_poly.pdbx_seq_one_letter_code
_entity_poly.pdbx_strand_id
1 'polypeptide(L)'
;MPILILILTLLLTGGCAAVNRLDTRTADTATTLFIQGVHEVAEGGKSPAFETLRKDYPDSPWNAEARALLDMMKEQSQRLAKLQQDKTRCRRDYDQLMQKNNQLQADQEKLKNLMIEIEKRTK
;
A
#
# COMPACT_ATOMS: atom_id res chain seq x y z
N MET A 1 -11.11 -12.07 -74.44
CA MET A 1 -11.89 -12.22 -73.19
C MET A 1 -11.22 -13.06 -72.07
N PRO A 2 -9.87 -13.14 -71.92
CA PRO A 2 -9.28 -13.75 -70.70
C PRO A 2 -8.86 -12.72 -69.63
N ILE A 3 -8.69 -11.44 -70.01
CA ILE A 3 -8.17 -10.38 -69.13
C ILE A 3 -9.20 -9.97 -68.07
N LEU A 4 -10.50 -9.99 -68.42
CA LEU A 4 -11.58 -9.56 -67.53
C LEU A 4 -11.84 -10.57 -66.39
N ILE A 5 -11.54 -11.85 -66.62
CA ILE A 5 -11.64 -12.92 -65.62
C ILE A 5 -10.49 -12.83 -64.60
N LEU A 6 -9.31 -12.41 -65.06
CA LEU A 6 -8.10 -12.29 -64.23
C LEU A 6 -8.17 -11.09 -63.26
N ILE A 7 -8.87 -10.02 -63.65
CA ILE A 7 -9.13 -8.87 -62.78
C ILE A 7 -10.21 -9.21 -61.73
N LEU A 8 -11.20 -10.04 -62.08
CA LEU A 8 -12.27 -10.46 -61.17
C LEU A 8 -11.75 -11.39 -60.07
N THR A 9 -10.79 -12.28 -60.37
CA THR A 9 -10.18 -13.16 -59.36
C THR A 9 -9.21 -12.43 -58.42
N LEU A 10 -8.55 -11.37 -58.89
CA LEU A 10 -7.71 -10.49 -58.05
C LEU A 10 -8.53 -9.63 -57.07
N LEU A 11 -9.75 -9.21 -57.45
CA LEU A 11 -10.63 -8.44 -56.57
C LEU A 11 -11.31 -9.31 -55.49
N LEU A 12 -11.62 -10.58 -55.77
CA LEU A 12 -12.25 -11.48 -54.77
C LEU A 12 -11.28 -12.04 -53.73
N THR A 13 -9.97 -12.05 -54.00
CA THR A 13 -8.96 -12.59 -53.07
C THR A 13 -8.36 -11.54 -52.13
N GLY A 14 -8.61 -10.25 -52.37
CA GLY A 14 -8.13 -9.14 -51.53
C GLY A 14 -8.98 -8.83 -50.28
N GLY A 15 -10.14 -9.49 -50.11
CA GLY A 15 -11.11 -9.16 -49.05
C GLY A 15 -10.90 -9.80 -47.68
N CYS A 16 -9.98 -10.78 -47.54
CA CYS A 16 -9.88 -11.60 -46.32
C CYS A 16 -8.67 -11.27 -45.40
N ALA A 17 -8.11 -10.07 -45.48
CA ALA A 17 -7.01 -9.63 -44.60
C ALA A 17 -7.40 -8.53 -43.60
N ALA A 18 -8.69 -8.33 -43.34
CA ALA A 18 -9.17 -7.54 -42.20
C ALA A 18 -9.38 -8.46 -40.97
N VAL A 19 -8.36 -9.25 -40.63
CA VAL A 19 -8.32 -9.98 -39.36
C VAL A 19 -7.88 -9.00 -38.27
N ASN A 20 -8.83 -8.58 -37.44
CA ASN A 20 -8.69 -7.98 -36.10
C ASN A 20 -7.25 -7.58 -35.68
N ARG A 21 -6.75 -6.44 -36.19
CA ARG A 21 -5.53 -5.78 -35.70
C ARG A 21 -5.84 -4.51 -34.88
N LEU A 22 -6.97 -4.48 -34.19
CA LEU A 22 -7.33 -3.43 -33.25
C LEU A 22 -7.41 -4.04 -31.85
N ASP A 23 -6.30 -3.99 -31.09
CA ASP A 23 -6.30 -3.73 -29.62
C ASP A 23 -4.95 -3.95 -28.91
N THR A 24 -3.86 -4.27 -29.62
CA THR A 24 -2.55 -4.42 -28.94
C THR A 24 -1.97 -3.11 -28.43
N ARG A 25 -2.26 -1.97 -29.10
CA ARG A 25 -1.71 -0.65 -28.74
C ARG A 25 -2.37 -0.03 -27.50
N THR A 26 -3.67 -0.25 -27.34
CA THR A 26 -4.47 0.19 -26.18
C THR A 26 -4.10 -0.62 -24.94
N ALA A 27 -3.93 -1.95 -25.08
CA ALA A 27 -3.44 -2.81 -24.01
C ALA A 27 -2.02 -2.43 -23.53
N ASP A 28 -1.12 -2.06 -24.45
CA ASP A 28 0.23 -1.61 -24.14
C ASP A 28 0.25 -0.28 -23.37
N THR A 29 -0.64 0.65 -23.74
CA THR A 29 -0.77 1.95 -23.05
C THR A 29 -1.36 1.81 -21.66
N ALA A 30 -2.41 0.99 -21.49
CA ALA A 30 -3.00 0.70 -20.18
C ALA A 30 -1.99 0.04 -19.23
N THR A 31 -1.17 -0.87 -19.74
CA THR A 31 -0.09 -1.51 -18.96
C THR A 31 0.96 -0.49 -18.52
N THR A 32 1.34 0.44 -19.40
CA THR A 32 2.29 1.51 -19.07
C THR A 32 1.74 2.43 -17.98
N LEU A 33 0.47 2.83 -18.07
CA LEU A 33 -0.21 3.64 -17.04
C LEU A 33 -0.26 2.90 -15.71
N PHE A 34 -0.49 1.58 -15.72
CA PHE A 34 -0.46 0.78 -14.51
C PHE A 34 0.93 0.78 -13.85
N ILE A 35 1.99 0.49 -14.61
CA ILE A 35 3.37 0.46 -14.09
C ILE A 35 3.80 1.83 -13.56
N GLN A 36 3.45 2.90 -14.28
CA GLN A 36 3.70 4.27 -13.83
C GLN A 36 2.95 4.55 -12.52
N GLY A 37 1.68 4.15 -12.43
CA GLY A 37 0.90 4.36 -11.23
C GLY A 37 1.45 3.62 -10.02
N VAL A 38 1.95 2.41 -10.18
CA VAL A 38 2.65 1.68 -9.11
C VAL A 38 3.82 2.51 -8.54
N HIS A 39 4.63 3.12 -9.41
CA HIS A 39 5.74 3.97 -8.97
C HIS A 39 5.25 5.23 -8.25
N GLU A 40 4.25 5.92 -8.81
CA GLU A 40 3.69 7.15 -8.21
C GLU A 40 3.09 6.89 -6.82
N VAL A 41 2.36 5.79 -6.65
CA VAL A 41 1.79 5.45 -5.33
C VAL A 41 2.89 5.04 -4.35
N ALA A 42 3.97 4.37 -4.80
CA ALA A 42 5.10 4.04 -3.94
C ALA A 42 5.81 5.30 -3.40
N GLU A 43 5.85 6.40 -4.16
CA GLU A 43 6.50 7.64 -3.77
C GLU A 43 5.59 8.58 -2.95
N GLY A 44 4.29 8.63 -3.23
CA GLY A 44 3.40 9.66 -2.68
C GLY A 44 1.99 9.21 -2.32
N GLY A 45 1.66 7.92 -2.46
CA GLY A 45 0.35 7.36 -2.11
C GLY A 45 -0.81 7.79 -3.01
N LYS A 46 -0.56 8.58 -4.06
CA LYS A 46 -1.55 9.00 -5.06
C LYS A 46 -0.96 8.79 -6.45
N SER A 47 -1.79 8.40 -7.40
CA SER A 47 -1.35 8.23 -8.79
C SER A 47 -2.34 8.88 -9.76
N PRO A 48 -1.93 9.97 -10.43
CA PRO A 48 -2.61 10.46 -11.62
C PRO A 48 -2.69 9.42 -12.74
N ALA A 49 -1.69 8.54 -12.89
CA ALA A 49 -1.70 7.50 -13.91
C ALA A 49 -2.83 6.47 -13.71
N PHE A 50 -3.15 6.09 -12.47
CA PHE A 50 -4.31 5.24 -12.16
C PHE A 50 -5.65 5.96 -12.42
N GLU A 51 -5.72 7.27 -12.21
CA GLU A 51 -6.92 8.04 -12.57
C GLU A 51 -7.15 8.06 -14.08
N THR A 52 -6.07 8.27 -14.85
CA THR A 52 -6.09 8.20 -16.31
C THR A 52 -6.45 6.79 -16.80
N LEU A 53 -5.87 5.74 -16.20
CA LEU A 53 -6.18 4.34 -16.50
C LEU A 53 -7.67 4.04 -16.36
N ARG A 54 -8.28 4.50 -15.27
CA ARG A 54 -9.71 4.29 -14.98
C ARG A 54 -10.63 5.05 -15.92
N LYS A 55 -10.24 6.29 -16.28
CA LYS A 55 -11.05 7.17 -17.12
C LYS A 55 -11.00 6.77 -18.59
N ASP A 56 -9.79 6.55 -19.10
CA ASP A 56 -9.54 6.41 -20.53
C ASP A 56 -9.56 4.94 -20.97
N TYR A 57 -9.37 4.00 -20.04
CA TYR A 57 -9.39 2.55 -20.30
C TYR A 57 -10.25 1.80 -19.27
N PRO A 58 -11.56 2.09 -19.15
CA PRO A 58 -12.42 1.53 -18.11
C PRO A 58 -12.52 0.00 -18.14
N ASP A 59 -12.47 -0.61 -19.33
CA ASP A 59 -12.56 -2.06 -19.53
C ASP A 59 -11.21 -2.79 -19.35
N SER A 60 -10.14 -2.06 -19.01
CA SER A 60 -8.82 -2.64 -18.80
C SER A 60 -8.80 -3.58 -17.59
N PRO A 61 -8.20 -4.78 -17.68
CA PRO A 61 -8.03 -5.67 -16.53
C PRO A 61 -7.19 -5.03 -15.42
N TRP A 62 -6.33 -4.06 -15.77
CA TRP A 62 -5.48 -3.35 -14.82
C TRP A 62 -6.23 -2.46 -13.84
N ASN A 63 -7.50 -2.11 -14.11
CA ASN A 63 -8.31 -1.35 -13.15
C ASN A 63 -8.60 -2.14 -11.87
N ALA A 64 -8.80 -3.46 -11.99
CA ALA A 64 -9.01 -4.32 -10.84
C ALA A 64 -7.74 -4.39 -9.98
N GLU A 65 -6.59 -4.57 -10.63
CA GLU A 65 -5.28 -4.63 -9.96
C GLU A 65 -4.90 -3.28 -9.32
N ALA A 66 -5.13 -2.16 -10.00
CA ALA A 66 -4.88 -0.83 -9.46
C ALA A 66 -5.73 -0.57 -8.20
N ARG A 67 -7.00 -0.98 -8.22
CA ARG A 67 -7.87 -0.89 -7.03
C ARG A 67 -7.35 -1.75 -5.88
N ALA A 68 -7.02 -3.03 -6.15
CA ALA A 68 -6.52 -3.94 -5.12
C ALA A 68 -5.23 -3.40 -4.48
N LEU A 69 -4.33 -2.83 -5.27
CA LEU A 69 -3.11 -2.20 -4.77
C LEU A 69 -3.42 -1.00 -3.88
N LEU A 70 -4.30 -0.09 -4.31
CA LEU A 70 -4.69 1.08 -3.52
C LEU A 70 -5.35 0.69 -2.19
N ASP A 71 -6.20 -0.33 -2.20
CA ASP A 71 -6.85 -0.85 -0.98
C ASP A 71 -5.82 -1.46 -0.02
N MET A 72 -4.88 -2.25 -0.54
CA MET A 72 -3.79 -2.82 0.25
C MET A 72 -2.93 -1.70 0.87
N MET A 73 -2.58 -0.68 0.11
CA MET A 73 -1.77 0.43 0.62
C MET A 73 -2.51 1.23 1.68
N LYS A 74 -3.81 1.46 1.52
CA LYS A 74 -4.67 2.08 2.53
C LYS A 74 -4.67 1.24 3.81
N GLU A 75 -4.87 -0.07 3.71
CA GLU A 75 -4.84 -0.96 4.87
C GLU A 75 -3.48 -0.93 5.57
N GLN A 76 -2.38 -1.03 4.82
CA GLN A 76 -1.03 -0.96 5.37
C GLN A 76 -0.79 0.38 6.09
N SER A 77 -1.21 1.50 5.51
CA SER A 77 -1.08 2.82 6.15
C SER A 77 -1.81 2.90 7.49
N GLN A 78 -3.02 2.32 7.57
CA GLN A 78 -3.81 2.28 8.80
C GLN A 78 -3.16 1.38 9.86
N ARG A 79 -2.66 0.21 9.46
CA ARG A 79 -1.93 -0.71 10.35
C ARG A 79 -0.66 -0.05 10.90
N LEU A 80 0.08 0.67 10.05
CA LEU A 80 1.32 1.35 10.42
C LEU A 80 1.05 2.51 11.39
N ALA A 81 0.01 3.30 11.14
CA ALA A 81 -0.44 4.35 12.05
C ALA A 81 -0.84 3.77 13.44
N LYS A 82 -1.58 2.65 13.45
CA LYS A 82 -1.95 1.96 14.70
C LYS A 82 -0.72 1.44 15.45
N LEU A 83 0.21 0.79 14.75
CA LEU A 83 1.47 0.31 15.35
C LEU A 83 2.31 1.45 15.93
N GLN A 84 2.37 2.61 15.27
CA GLN A 84 3.04 3.79 15.81
C GLN A 84 2.37 4.30 17.08
N GLN A 85 1.03 4.35 17.11
CA GLN A 85 0.26 4.73 18.29
C GLN A 85 0.51 3.77 19.45
N ASP A 86 0.47 2.47 19.19
CA ASP A 86 0.70 1.41 20.18
C ASP A 86 2.13 1.46 20.73
N LYS A 87 3.13 1.71 19.87
CA LYS A 87 4.53 1.91 20.27
C LYS A 87 4.67 3.09 21.23
N THR A 88 4.07 4.23 20.91
CA THR A 88 4.10 5.42 21.75
C THR A 88 3.38 5.21 23.09
N ARG A 89 2.26 4.47 23.07
CA ARG A 89 1.56 4.08 24.30
C ARG A 89 2.42 3.18 25.18
N CYS A 90 2.94 2.09 24.62
CA CYS A 90 3.81 1.15 25.33
C CYS A 90 5.02 1.85 25.95
N ARG A 91 5.63 2.79 25.22
CA ARG A 91 6.75 3.58 25.75
C ARG A 91 6.35 4.42 26.97
N ARG A 92 5.21 5.12 26.92
CA ARG A 92 4.71 5.91 28.05
C ARG A 92 4.41 5.02 29.26
N ASP A 93 3.73 3.90 29.03
CA ASP A 93 3.38 2.95 30.08
C ASP A 93 4.64 2.39 30.75
N TYR A 94 5.68 2.07 29.96
CA TYR A 94 6.99 1.64 30.45
C TYR A 94 7.66 2.72 31.32
N ASP A 95 7.73 3.96 30.84
CA ASP A 95 8.36 5.06 31.57
C ASP A 95 7.64 5.33 32.91
N GLN A 96 6.30 5.27 32.93
CA GLN A 96 5.49 5.36 34.16
C GLN A 96 5.76 4.22 35.14
N LEU A 97 5.86 2.99 34.63
CA LEU A 97 6.09 1.82 35.47
C LEU A 97 7.49 1.86 36.09
N MET A 98 8.48 2.31 35.32
CA MET A 98 9.85 2.50 35.80
C MET A 98 9.92 3.57 36.90
N GLN A 99 9.23 4.70 36.72
CA GLN A 99 9.14 5.73 37.76
C GLN A 99 8.50 5.20 39.05
N LYS A 100 7.39 4.45 38.94
CA LYS A 100 6.74 3.82 40.09
C LYS A 100 7.65 2.82 40.79
N ASN A 101 8.41 2.03 40.04
CA ASN A 101 9.34 1.07 40.61
C ASN A 101 10.42 1.77 41.45
N ASN A 102 11.03 2.81 40.89
CA ASN A 102 12.04 3.60 41.61
C ASN A 102 11.48 4.25 42.87
N GLN A 103 10.25 4.78 42.81
CA GLN A 103 9.58 5.35 43.98
C GLN A 103 9.35 4.30 45.08
N LEU A 104 8.83 3.12 44.70
CA LEU A 104 8.60 2.03 45.65
C LEU A 104 9.90 1.50 46.27
N GLN A 105 10.99 1.44 45.50
CA GLN A 105 12.31 1.09 46.03
C GLN A 105 12.79 2.11 47.06
N ALA A 106 12.70 3.41 46.76
CA ALA A 106 13.07 4.47 47.69
C ALA A 106 12.22 4.44 48.98
N ASP A 107 10.92 4.16 48.85
CA ASP A 107 10.03 4.09 50.01
C ASP A 107 10.29 2.82 50.84
N GLN A 108 10.63 1.69 50.22
CA GLN A 108 11.12 0.50 50.95
C GLN A 108 12.39 0.80 51.75
N GLU A 109 13.35 1.51 51.17
CA GLU A 109 14.59 1.88 51.88
C GLU A 109 14.31 2.80 53.07
N LYS A 110 13.45 3.81 52.90
CA LYS A 110 13.02 4.68 54.00
C LYS A 110 12.36 3.89 55.13
N LEU A 111 11.45 2.97 54.80
CA LEU A 111 10.78 2.14 55.80
C LEU A 111 11.75 1.24 56.55
N LYS A 112 12.72 0.63 55.86
CA LYS A 112 13.80 -0.15 56.50
C LYS A 112 14.61 0.71 57.47
N ASN A 113 14.99 1.91 57.06
CA ASN A 113 15.74 2.83 57.92
C ASN A 113 14.92 3.26 59.14
N LEU A 114 13.63 3.55 58.96
CA LEU A 114 12.73 3.89 60.07
C LEU A 114 12.60 2.74 61.06
N MET A 115 12.48 1.50 60.59
CA MET A 115 12.44 0.31 61.47
C MET A 115 13.73 0.21 62.30
N ILE A 116 14.89 0.37 61.67
CA ILE A 116 16.19 0.36 62.36
C ILE A 116 16.25 1.46 63.42
N GLU A 117 15.77 2.66 63.12
CA GLU A 117 15.74 3.77 64.08
C GLU A 117 14.82 3.49 65.28
N ILE A 118 13.64 2.91 65.04
CA ILE A 118 12.70 2.53 66.11
C ILE A 118 13.30 1.43 66.99
N GLU A 119 13.91 0.40 66.39
CA GLU A 119 14.58 -0.68 67.14
C GLU A 119 15.72 -0.15 68.00
N LYS A 120 16.51 0.81 67.50
CA LYS A 120 17.59 1.47 68.26
C LYS A 120 17.09 2.29 69.44
N ARG A 121 15.89 2.87 69.37
CA ARG A 121 15.29 3.67 70.46
C ARG A 121 14.61 2.82 71.54
N THR A 122 14.25 1.58 71.20
CA THR A 122 13.51 0.67 72.08
C THR A 122 14.42 -0.24 72.90
N LYS A 123 15.70 -0.39 72.49
CA LYS A 123 16.77 -1.08 73.24
C LYS A 123 17.54 -0.09 74.10
#